data_AF-A0A0Q4KG27-F1
#
_entry.id   AF-A0A0Q4KG27-F1
#
_cell.length_a   1.000
_cell.length_b   1.000
_cell.length_c   1.000
_cell.angle_alpha   90.00
_cell.angle_beta   90.00
_cell.angle_gamma   90.00
#
_symmetry.space_group_name_H-M   'P 1'
#
loop_
_entity.id
_entity.type
_entity.pdbx_description
1 polymer ?
#
loop_
_entity_poly.entity_id
_entity_poly.type
_entity_poly.pdbx_seq_one_letter_code
_entity_poly.pdbx_strand_id
1 'polypeptide(L)'
;MKAVDTNILVRWITRDDPVQSPIADSVVAEQIFVTLTVLLELAWTLGGNPYRLDRTAIVAALRLVLATQTITVQREAGVLWAIERFAAGADIADMLHIVAAGGNDSFVSFERRLAQRAGPDAPLPIEVPT
;
A
#
# COMPACT_ATOMS: atom_id res chain seq x y z
N MET A 1 12.18 8.16 15.07
CA MET A 1 11.68 7.36 13.92
C MET A 1 11.58 8.28 12.73
N LYS A 2 12.19 7.91 11.60
CA LYS A 2 12.17 8.73 10.36
C LYS A 2 11.01 8.26 9.49
N ALA A 3 10.25 9.16 8.90
CA ALA A 3 9.36 8.79 7.80
C ALA A 3 10.17 8.73 6.51
N VAL A 4 9.89 7.78 5.63
CA VAL A 4 10.59 7.65 4.35
C VAL A 4 9.66 7.92 3.17
N ASP A 5 10.27 8.37 2.08
CA ASP A 5 9.61 8.55 0.80
C ASP A 5 9.61 7.24 -0.01
N THR A 6 8.78 7.19 -1.06
CA THR A 6 8.62 6.04 -1.94
C THR A 6 9.93 5.63 -2.61
N ASN A 7 10.80 6.59 -2.93
CA ASN A 7 12.08 6.30 -3.58
C ASN A 7 13.00 5.41 -2.73
N ILE A 8 12.96 5.50 -1.39
CA ILE A 8 13.74 4.63 -0.51
C ILE A 8 13.23 3.19 -0.64
N LEU A 9 11.92 3.00 -0.59
CA LEU A 9 11.32 1.67 -0.72
C LEU A 9 11.52 1.07 -2.10
N VAL A 10 11.42 1.89 -3.16
CA VAL A 10 11.71 1.44 -4.53
C VAL A 10 13.14 0.94 -4.62
N ARG A 11 14.14 1.74 -4.26
CA ARG A 11 15.56 1.32 -4.31
C ARG A 11 15.83 0.08 -3.46
N TRP A 12 15.21 0.01 -2.29
CA TRP A 12 15.31 -1.14 -1.40
C TRP A 12 14.68 -2.42 -2.00
N ILE A 13 13.56 -2.32 -2.73
CA ILE A 13 12.87 -3.49 -3.29
C ILE A 13 13.48 -3.90 -4.63
N THR A 14 13.73 -2.95 -5.53
CA THR A 14 14.10 -3.22 -6.93
C THR A 14 15.60 -3.39 -7.13
N ARG A 15 16.44 -2.90 -6.21
CA ARG A 15 17.92 -2.99 -6.29
C ARG A 15 18.48 -2.43 -7.61
N ASP A 16 17.78 -1.48 -8.20
CA ASP A 16 17.98 -1.01 -9.56
C ASP A 16 19.02 0.11 -9.68
N ASP A 17 19.44 0.68 -8.55
CA ASP A 17 20.47 1.71 -8.48
C ASP A 17 21.67 1.23 -7.64
N PRO A 18 22.88 1.09 -8.21
CA PRO A 18 24.05 0.57 -7.49
C PRO A 18 24.57 1.51 -6.39
N VAL A 19 24.20 2.80 -6.42
CA VAL A 19 24.60 3.78 -5.41
C VAL A 19 23.54 3.92 -4.34
N GLN A 20 22.26 4.01 -4.72
CA GLN A 20 21.17 4.27 -3.79
C GLN A 20 20.68 3.01 -3.06
N SER A 21 20.76 1.83 -3.67
CA SER A 21 20.22 0.61 -3.04
C SER A 21 20.94 0.23 -1.72
N PRO A 22 22.29 0.29 -1.63
CA PRO A 22 22.98 0.07 -0.35
C PRO A 22 22.67 1.13 0.72
N ILE A 23 22.39 2.36 0.29
CA ILE A 23 21.97 3.44 1.18
C ILE A 23 20.55 3.15 1.71
N ALA A 24 19.64 2.72 0.83
CA ALA A 24 18.29 2.33 1.20
C ALA A 24 18.30 1.14 2.18
N ASP A 25 19.20 0.16 2.02
CA ASP A 25 19.40 -0.91 3.01
C ASP A 25 19.74 -0.37 4.40
N SER A 26 20.67 0.58 4.46
CA SER A 26 21.08 1.21 5.72
C SER A 26 19.93 2.00 6.35
N VAL A 27 19.09 2.65 5.55
CA VAL A 27 17.90 3.37 6.02
C VAL A 27 16.84 2.40 6.56
N VAL A 28 16.54 1.32 5.83
CA VAL A 28 15.54 0.32 6.25
C VAL A 28 16.04 -0.55 7.42
N ALA A 29 17.35 -0.64 7.65
CA ALA A 29 17.89 -1.28 8.86
C ALA A 29 17.59 -0.49 10.15
N GLU A 30 17.25 0.79 10.06
CA GLU A 30 16.77 1.61 11.17
C GLU A 30 15.24 1.61 11.27
N GLN A 31 14.71 2.01 12.42
CA GLN A 31 13.26 2.17 12.63
C GLN A 31 12.69 3.31 11.77
N ILE A 32 11.88 2.96 10.78
CA ILE A 32 11.25 3.89 9.83
C ILE A 32 9.72 3.81 9.85
N PHE A 33 9.07 4.87 9.39
CA PHE A 33 7.63 4.98 9.26
C PHE A 33 7.22 5.15 7.79
N VAL A 34 6.17 4.44 7.39
CA VAL A 34 5.63 4.48 6.02
C VAL A 34 4.16 4.87 6.05
N THR A 35 3.78 5.89 5.28
CA THR A 35 2.40 6.38 5.17
C THR A 35 1.59 5.59 4.14
N LEU A 36 0.26 5.74 4.18
CA LEU A 36 -0.63 5.16 3.17
C LEU A 36 -0.31 5.66 1.75
N THR A 37 0.04 6.94 1.60
CA THR A 37 0.35 7.55 0.30
C THR A 37 1.65 7.01 -0.28
N VAL A 38 2.66 6.72 0.55
CA VAL A 38 3.92 6.10 0.11
C VAL A 38 3.68 4.67 -0.37
N LEU A 39 2.78 3.91 0.26
CA LEU A 39 2.40 2.57 -0.23
C LEU A 39 1.62 2.62 -1.54
N LEU A 40 0.71 3.60 -1.68
CA LEU A 40 -0.02 3.82 -2.93
C LEU A 40 0.93 4.13 -4.08
N GLU A 41 1.82 5.09 -3.87
CA GLU A 41 2.81 5.47 -4.88
C GLU A 41 3.75 4.29 -5.19
N LEU A 42 4.22 3.55 -4.19
CA LEU A 42 5.03 2.35 -4.40
C LEU A 42 4.33 1.35 -5.32
N ALA A 43 3.04 1.04 -5.07
CA ALA A 43 2.28 0.11 -5.90
C ALA A 43 2.16 0.59 -7.35
N TRP A 44 1.89 1.89 -7.55
CA TRP A 44 1.80 2.49 -8.89
C TRP A 44 3.15 2.57 -9.60
N THR A 45 4.21 2.94 -8.90
CA THR A 45 5.57 2.99 -9.45
C THR A 45 6.00 1.60 -9.91
N LEU A 46 5.82 0.57 -9.08
CA LEU A 46 6.18 -0.81 -9.42
C LEU A 46 5.35 -1.37 -10.59
N GLY A 47 4.06 -1.05 -10.68
CA GLY A 47 3.22 -1.47 -11.81
C GLY A 47 3.43 -0.65 -13.09
N GLY A 48 3.93 0.58 -12.96
CA GLY A 48 4.17 1.51 -14.06
C GLY A 48 5.54 1.36 -14.72
N ASN A 49 5.89 2.31 -15.59
CA ASN A 49 7.26 2.40 -16.09
C ASN A 49 8.20 2.91 -14.99
N PRO A 50 9.44 2.39 -14.90
CA PRO A 50 10.06 1.42 -15.81
C PRO A 50 9.79 -0.06 -15.48
N TYR A 51 9.23 -0.37 -14.30
CA TYR A 51 9.28 -1.73 -13.74
C TYR A 51 8.25 -2.71 -14.32
N ARG A 52 7.02 -2.25 -14.58
CA ARG A 52 5.92 -3.04 -15.18
C ARG A 52 5.66 -4.37 -14.47
N LEU A 53 5.82 -4.39 -13.14
CA LEU A 53 5.57 -5.57 -12.34
C LEU A 53 4.09 -5.96 -12.41
N ASP A 54 3.83 -7.26 -12.42
CA ASP A 54 2.46 -7.76 -12.33
C ASP A 54 1.90 -7.60 -10.91
N ARG A 55 0.58 -7.81 -10.78
CA ARG A 55 -0.13 -7.71 -9.51
C ARG A 55 0.45 -8.62 -8.44
N THR A 56 0.86 -9.83 -8.80
CA THR A 56 1.43 -10.81 -7.86
C THR A 56 2.73 -10.30 -7.25
N ALA A 57 3.61 -9.74 -8.08
CA ALA A 57 4.86 -9.14 -7.64
C ALA A 57 4.63 -7.88 -6.78
N ILE A 58 3.67 -7.03 -7.14
CA ILE A 58 3.31 -5.86 -6.33
C ILE A 58 2.76 -6.28 -4.95
N VAL A 59 1.87 -7.28 -4.90
CA VAL A 59 1.36 -7.83 -3.63
C VAL A 59 2.51 -8.35 -2.77
N ALA A 60 3.45 -9.08 -3.37
CA ALA A 60 4.63 -9.58 -2.65
C ALA A 60 5.49 -8.45 -2.08
N ALA A 61 5.71 -7.38 -2.86
CA ALA A 61 6.44 -6.19 -2.42
C ALA A 61 5.76 -5.47 -1.24
N LEU A 62 4.44 -5.25 -1.31
CA LEU A 62 3.68 -4.62 -0.22
C LEU A 62 3.67 -5.49 1.05
N ARG A 63 3.54 -6.81 0.91
CA ARG A 63 3.64 -7.74 2.05
C ARG A 63 5.05 -7.76 2.66
N LEU A 64 6.10 -7.64 1.84
CA LEU A 64 7.47 -7.51 2.32
C LEU A 64 7.63 -6.26 3.20
N VAL A 65 7.06 -5.12 2.80
CA VAL A 65 7.06 -3.90 3.62
C VAL A 65 6.39 -4.15 4.97
N LEU A 66 5.20 -4.76 4.99
CA LEU A 66 4.50 -5.09 6.24
C LEU A 66 5.26 -6.10 7.13
N ALA A 67 5.94 -7.07 6.53
CA ALA A 67 6.64 -8.12 7.25
C ALA A 67 7.99 -7.69 7.85
N THR A 68 8.48 -6.49 7.50
CA THR A 68 9.79 -6.01 7.91
C THR A 68 9.74 -5.34 9.28
N GLN A 69 10.42 -5.93 10.27
CA GLN A 69 10.33 -5.52 11.69
C GLN A 69 10.78 -4.08 12.00
N THR A 70 11.60 -3.49 11.14
CA THR A 70 12.07 -2.11 11.27
C THR A 70 11.14 -1.10 10.64
N ILE A 71 10.07 -1.55 9.96
CA ILE A 71 9.10 -0.69 9.29
C ILE A 71 7.81 -0.66 10.12
N THR A 72 7.43 0.54 10.57
CA THR A 72 6.09 0.80 11.09
C THR A 72 5.21 1.39 10.00
N VAL A 73 4.04 0.79 9.77
CA VAL A 73 3.12 1.22 8.70
C VAL A 73 1.88 1.92 9.27
N GLN A 74 1.51 3.05 8.67
CA GLN A 74 0.28 3.75 8.98
C GLN A 74 -0.93 2.83 8.77
N ARG A 75 -1.75 2.64 9.82
CA ARG A 75 -2.97 1.81 9.77
C ARG A 75 -2.68 0.38 9.28
N GLU A 76 -1.62 -0.24 9.78
CA GLU A 76 -1.11 -1.55 9.34
C GLU A 76 -2.19 -2.61 9.11
N ALA A 77 -3.12 -2.82 10.05
CA ALA A 77 -4.21 -3.79 9.88
C ALA A 77 -5.13 -3.47 8.68
N GLY A 78 -5.42 -2.18 8.45
CA GLY A 78 -6.18 -1.73 7.29
C GLY A 78 -5.39 -1.88 5.99
N VAL A 79 -4.07 -1.61 6.01
CA VAL A 79 -3.19 -1.85 4.86
C VAL A 79 -3.15 -3.33 4.50
N LEU A 80 -3.05 -4.23 5.49
CA LEU A 80 -3.10 -5.67 5.24
C LEU A 80 -4.42 -6.05 4.55
N TRP A 81 -5.56 -5.56 5.08
CA TRP A 81 -6.86 -5.75 4.42
C TRP A 81 -6.85 -5.24 2.97
N ALA A 82 -6.31 -4.05 2.72
CA ALA A 82 -6.24 -3.46 1.39
C ALA A 82 -5.39 -4.30 0.42
N ILE A 83 -4.26 -4.83 0.88
CA ILE A 83 -3.38 -5.72 0.11
C ILE A 83 -4.13 -7.01 -0.27
N GLU A 84 -4.90 -7.61 0.64
CA GLU A 84 -5.66 -8.83 0.35
C GLU A 84 -6.78 -8.58 -0.67
N ARG A 85 -7.48 -7.44 -0.60
CA ARG A 85 -8.47 -7.07 -1.62
C ARG A 85 -7.83 -6.76 -2.97
N PHE A 86 -6.67 -6.08 -2.97
CA PHE A 86 -5.89 -5.87 -4.18
C PHE A 86 -5.42 -7.20 -4.80
N ALA A 87 -4.96 -8.16 -3.99
CA ALA A 87 -4.61 -9.50 -4.46
C ALA A 87 -5.81 -10.22 -5.11
N ALA A 88 -7.02 -10.00 -4.59
CA ALA A 88 -8.28 -10.51 -5.14
C ALA A 88 -8.83 -9.73 -6.36
N GLY A 89 -8.12 -8.72 -6.85
CA GLY A 89 -8.48 -7.98 -8.06
C GLY A 89 -9.15 -6.63 -7.84
N ALA A 90 -9.22 -6.13 -6.60
CA ALA A 90 -9.60 -4.74 -6.34
C ALA A 90 -8.52 -3.76 -6.82
N ASP A 91 -8.86 -2.48 -6.88
CA ASP A 91 -7.87 -1.41 -7.07
C ASP A 91 -7.24 -1.04 -5.72
N ILE A 92 -5.91 -0.89 -5.67
CA ILE A 92 -5.21 -0.60 -4.40
C ILE A 92 -5.55 0.79 -3.86
N ALA A 93 -5.76 1.78 -4.74
CA ALA A 93 -6.09 3.14 -4.33
C ALA A 93 -7.46 3.18 -3.66
N ASP A 94 -8.45 2.55 -4.28
CA ASP A 94 -9.80 2.40 -3.71
C ASP A 94 -9.76 1.81 -2.29
N MET A 95 -8.97 0.75 -2.09
CA MET A 95 -8.86 0.12 -0.77
C MET A 95 -8.14 1.02 0.24
N LEU A 96 -7.07 1.71 -0.17
CA LEU A 96 -6.36 2.64 0.71
C LEU A 96 -7.19 3.90 1.04
N HIS A 97 -8.07 4.35 0.15
CA HIS A 97 -9.05 5.41 0.45
C HIS A 97 -10.00 4.99 1.58
N ILE A 98 -10.52 3.76 1.52
CA ILE A 98 -11.39 3.19 2.55
C ILE A 98 -10.62 3.09 3.89
N VAL A 99 -9.38 2.62 3.87
CA VAL A 99 -8.53 2.56 5.07
C VAL A 99 -8.28 3.94 5.67
N ALA A 100 -8.00 4.94 4.82
CA ALA A 100 -7.76 6.31 5.26
C ALA A 100 -9.01 6.96 5.86
N ALA A 101 -10.19 6.61 5.35
CA ALA A 101 -11.48 7.09 5.86
C ALA A 101 -11.94 6.40 7.15
N GLY A 102 -11.21 5.39 7.65
CA GLY A 102 -11.54 4.72 8.91
C GLY A 102 -11.73 5.70 10.07
N GLY A 103 -12.80 5.50 10.85
CA GLY A 103 -13.22 6.40 11.93
C GLY A 103 -14.37 7.34 11.56
N ASN A 104 -14.82 7.33 10.31
CA ASN A 104 -16.06 7.97 9.87
C ASN A 104 -17.22 6.95 9.81
N ASP A 105 -18.45 7.45 9.67
CA ASP A 105 -19.67 6.62 9.65
C ASP A 105 -19.74 5.70 8.40
N SER A 106 -19.32 6.21 7.24
CA SER A 106 -19.30 5.46 5.98
C SER A 106 -18.39 6.07 4.92
N PHE A 107 -18.09 5.28 3.89
CA PHE A 107 -17.39 5.69 2.67
C PHE A 107 -18.39 5.74 1.50
N VAL A 108 -18.68 6.94 1.02
CA VAL A 108 -19.71 7.15 -0.02
C VAL A 108 -19.08 7.15 -1.41
N SER A 109 -19.60 6.34 -2.33
CA SER A 109 -19.12 6.29 -3.72
C SER A 109 -20.24 5.94 -4.71
N PHE A 110 -20.19 6.49 -5.93
CA PHE A 110 -21.08 6.10 -7.03
C PHE A 110 -20.70 4.74 -7.66
N GLU A 111 -19.50 4.22 -7.39
CA GLU A 111 -19.02 2.96 -7.95
C GLU A 111 -19.65 1.76 -7.23
N ARG A 112 -20.68 1.18 -7.85
CA ARG A 112 -21.44 0.06 -7.29
C ARG A 112 -20.58 -1.19 -7.02
N ARG A 113 -19.51 -1.40 -7.80
CA ARG A 113 -18.63 -2.57 -7.61
C ARG A 113 -17.65 -2.36 -6.47
N LEU A 114 -17.49 -1.14 -5.93
CA LEU A 114 -16.56 -0.86 -4.84
C LEU A 114 -16.93 -1.67 -3.59
N ALA A 115 -18.21 -1.69 -3.21
CA ALA A 115 -18.68 -2.47 -2.07
C ALA A 115 -18.41 -3.98 -2.24
N GLN A 116 -18.59 -4.51 -3.47
CA GLN A 116 -18.30 -5.91 -3.78
C GLN A 116 -16.80 -6.21 -3.68
N ARG A 117 -15.94 -5.31 -4.18
CA ARG A 117 -14.48 -5.45 -4.18
C ARG A 117 -13.87 -5.29 -2.80
N ALA A 118 -14.42 -4.40 -1.98
CA ALA A 118 -14.05 -4.24 -0.59
C ALA A 118 -14.42 -5.48 0.23
N GLY A 119 -15.45 -6.22 -0.17
CA GLY A 119 -15.83 -7.47 0.45
C GLY A 119 -16.24 -7.32 1.93
N PRO A 120 -16.27 -8.42 2.70
CA PRO A 120 -16.56 -8.36 4.12
C PRO A 120 -15.43 -7.63 4.88
N ASP A 121 -15.72 -7.18 6.11
CA ASP A 121 -14.74 -6.61 7.05
C ASP A 121 -14.02 -5.35 6.53
N ALA A 122 -14.68 -4.59 5.65
CA ALA A 122 -14.19 -3.27 5.29
C ALA A 122 -14.02 -2.39 6.54
N PRO A 123 -12.99 -1.52 6.61
CA PRO A 123 -12.75 -0.61 7.75
C PRO A 123 -13.95 0.26 8.15
N LEU A 124 -14.87 0.51 7.22
CA LEU A 124 -16.14 1.19 7.41
C LEU A 124 -17.15 0.80 6.31
N PRO A 125 -18.46 0.95 6.54
CA PRO A 125 -19.51 0.70 5.54
C PRO A 125 -19.28 1.48 4.24
N ILE A 126 -19.65 0.89 3.10
CA ILE A 126 -19.60 1.56 1.79
C ILE A 126 -21.01 1.84 1.32
N GLU A 127 -21.32 3.12 1.09
CA GLU A 127 -22.64 3.58 0.68
C GLU A 127 -22.64 4.02 -0.78
N VAL A 128 -23.69 3.63 -1.50
CA VAL A 128 -23.95 4.12 -2.86
C VAL A 128 -25.19 5.02 -2.79
N PRO A 129 -25.03 6.34 -2.97
CA PRO A 129 -26.17 7.24 -2.94
C PRO A 129 -27.08 6.99 -4.14
N THR A 130 -28.39 7.08 -3.90
CA THR A 130 -29.45 6.88 -4.90
C THR A 130 -29.89 8.16 -5.56
#